data_AF-A0A0M2SMY4-F1
#
_entry.id   AF-A0A0M2SMY4-F1
#
_cell.length_a   1.000
_cell.length_b   1.000
_cell.length_c   1.000
_cell.angle_alpha   90.00
_cell.angle_beta   90.00
_cell.angle_gamma   90.00
#
_symmetry.space_group_name_H-M   'P 1'
#
loop_
_entity.id
_entity.type
_entity.pdbx_description
1 polymer ?
#
loop_
_entity_poly.entity_id
_entity_poly.type
_entity_poly.pdbx_seq_one_letter_code
_entity_poly.pdbx_strand_id
1 'polypeptide(L)'
;MHFLKRNFKTIVLYMLILGTAGTLVAYFLAGSTYDYEEYYSLSEPLTTTQEDELSIGLNQEINSQYEGEAASIGYSSESQYLSLDVDSMSQSELSTIKTQFDSMLEEMGIQYEDGVDVTITAVSNAVFKLVIIGVSLLVGVILGVIHGTRNRRVETDEDVRYYLNEKTLGIF
;
A
#
# COMPACT_ATOMS: atom_id res chain seq x y z
N MET A 1 -14.28 21.50 30.27
CA MET A 1 -14.78 22.09 29.01
C MET A 1 -13.90 23.25 28.50
N HIS A 2 -13.44 24.17 29.38
CA HIS A 2 -12.56 25.30 28.99
C HIS A 2 -11.25 24.90 28.30
N PHE A 3 -10.61 23.80 28.71
CA PHE A 3 -9.35 23.34 28.11
C PHE A 3 -9.48 23.05 26.60
N LEU A 4 -10.50 22.26 26.24
CA LEU A 4 -10.69 21.80 24.87
C LEU A 4 -11.07 22.97 23.97
N LYS A 5 -11.91 23.89 24.46
CA LYS A 5 -12.29 25.13 23.76
C LYS A 5 -11.11 26.09 23.57
N ARG A 6 -10.26 26.23 24.59
CA ARG A 6 -9.05 27.07 24.57
C ARG A 6 -7.99 26.55 23.60
N ASN A 7 -7.72 25.25 23.66
CA ASN A 7 -6.62 24.62 22.93
C ASN A 7 -7.05 23.97 21.61
N PHE A 8 -8.32 24.11 21.23
CA PHE A 8 -8.88 23.50 20.02
C PHE A 8 -8.05 23.80 18.78
N LYS A 9 -7.67 25.07 18.57
CA LYS A 9 -6.87 25.50 17.41
C LYS A 9 -5.49 24.83 17.39
N THR A 10 -4.83 24.71 18.54
CA THR A 10 -3.53 24.05 18.65
C THR A 10 -3.67 22.55 18.36
N ILE A 11 -4.70 21.89 18.91
CA ILE A 11 -4.94 20.47 18.66
C ILE A 11 -5.21 20.22 17.17
N VAL A 12 -6.07 21.03 16.54
CA VAL A 12 -6.37 20.94 15.10
C VAL A 12 -5.12 21.21 14.25
N LEU A 13 -4.26 22.15 14.63
CA LEU A 13 -3.01 22.43 13.91
C LEU A 13 -2.08 21.22 13.91
N TYR A 14 -1.84 20.61 15.08
CA TYR A 14 -1.00 19.41 15.17
C TYR A 14 -1.62 18.20 14.46
N MET A 15 -2.94 18.06 14.54
CA MET A 15 -3.68 17.04 13.79
C MET A 15 -3.50 17.20 12.28
N LEU A 16 -3.60 18.43 11.76
CA LEU A 16 -3.40 18.71 10.33
C LEU A 16 -1.96 18.45 9.89
N ILE A 17 -0.96 18.90 10.65
CA ILE A 17 0.46 18.70 10.32
C ILE A 17 0.81 17.22 10.29
N LEU A 18 0.35 16.44 11.28
CA LEU A 18 0.61 15.00 11.26
C LEU A 18 -0.28 14.26 10.25
N GLY A 19 -1.48 14.75 9.96
CA GLY A 19 -2.33 14.22 8.90
C GLY A 19 -1.67 14.34 7.52
N THR A 20 -1.09 15.50 7.20
CA THR A 20 -0.36 15.69 5.93
C THR A 20 0.91 14.87 5.88
N ALA A 21 1.69 14.82 6.96
CA ALA A 21 2.87 13.96 7.05
C ALA A 21 2.51 12.47 6.91
N GLY A 22 1.43 12.02 7.58
CA GLY A 22 0.91 10.66 7.49
C GLY A 22 0.41 10.30 6.10
N THR A 23 -0.17 11.26 5.36
CA THR A 23 -0.57 11.07 3.96
C THR A 23 0.65 10.85 3.07
N LEU A 24 1.72 11.63 3.27
CA LEU A 24 2.99 11.43 2.56
C LEU A 24 3.60 10.06 2.87
N VAL A 25 3.63 9.68 4.15
CA VAL A 25 4.14 8.36 4.57
C VAL A 25 3.30 7.23 3.97
N ALA A 26 1.97 7.35 3.98
CA ALA A 26 1.06 6.37 3.39
C ALA A 26 1.29 6.22 1.87
N TYR A 27 1.61 7.31 1.16
CA TYR A 27 1.92 7.24 -0.26
C TYR A 27 3.16 6.38 -0.54
N PHE A 28 4.22 6.51 0.27
CA PHE A 28 5.46 5.75 0.08
C PHE A 28 5.41 4.32 0.64
N LEU A 29 4.79 4.11 1.80
CA LEU A 29 4.74 2.80 2.46
C LEU A 29 3.63 1.90 1.92
N ALA A 30 2.49 2.48 1.55
CA ALA A 30 1.38 1.75 0.95
C ALA A 30 1.36 2.01 -0.57
N GLY A 31 2.50 1.75 -1.22
CA GLY A 31 2.58 1.77 -2.68
C GLY A 31 1.45 0.95 -3.32
N SER A 32 1.07 1.31 -4.54
CA SER A 32 0.14 0.47 -5.30
C SER A 32 0.80 -0.88 -5.58
N THR A 33 0.06 -1.95 -5.33
CA THR A 33 0.40 -3.26 -5.88
C THR A 33 -0.30 -3.41 -7.23
N TYR A 34 0.15 -4.37 -8.02
CA TYR A 34 -0.38 -4.61 -9.36
C TYR A 34 -0.67 -6.10 -9.49
N ASP A 35 -1.87 -6.40 -9.97
CA ASP A 35 -2.16 -7.70 -10.55
C ASP A 35 -1.74 -7.63 -12.02
N TYR A 36 -1.01 -8.64 -12.45
CA TYR A 36 -0.41 -8.70 -13.77
C TYR A 36 -0.73 -10.04 -14.41
N GLU A 37 -1.20 -9.99 -15.64
CA GLU A 37 -1.51 -11.16 -16.44
C GLU A 37 -0.86 -10.97 -17.82
N GLU A 38 0.01 -11.89 -18.20
CA GLU A 38 0.67 -11.89 -19.50
C GLU A 38 0.48 -13.22 -20.21
N TYR A 39 0.15 -13.14 -21.50
CA TYR A 39 -0.03 -14.28 -22.36
C TYR A 39 1.16 -14.46 -23.32
N TYR A 40 1.73 -15.65 -23.26
CA TYR A 40 2.82 -16.12 -24.10
C TYR A 40 2.28 -17.08 -25.17
N SER A 41 2.51 -16.77 -26.45
CA SER A 41 2.15 -17.66 -27.55
C SER A 41 3.29 -18.65 -27.77
N LEU A 42 2.99 -19.95 -27.67
CA LEU A 42 4.00 -20.98 -27.83
C LEU A 42 4.10 -21.45 -29.27
N SER A 43 5.33 -21.63 -29.78
CA SER A 43 5.56 -22.18 -31.13
C SER A 43 5.12 -23.65 -31.23
N GLU A 44 5.25 -24.40 -30.13
CA GLU A 44 4.87 -25.80 -30.01
C GLU A 44 4.12 -26.03 -28.69
N PRO A 45 3.17 -27.00 -28.61
CA PRO A 45 2.51 -27.33 -27.36
C PRO A 45 3.54 -27.79 -26.30
N LEU A 46 3.31 -27.44 -25.04
CA LEU A 46 4.13 -27.95 -23.94
C LEU A 46 3.93 -29.46 -23.82
N THR A 47 5.02 -30.17 -23.56
CA THR A 47 4.94 -31.55 -23.09
C THR A 47 4.46 -31.57 -21.64
N THR A 48 3.86 -32.69 -21.21
CA THR A 48 3.44 -32.85 -19.80
C THR A 48 4.60 -32.67 -18.82
N THR A 49 5.81 -33.12 -19.21
CA THR A 49 7.02 -32.92 -18.40
C THR A 49 7.36 -31.44 -18.27
N GLN A 50 7.29 -30.68 -19.37
CA GLN A 50 7.57 -29.25 -19.34
C GLN A 50 6.54 -28.49 -18.51
N GLU A 51 5.25 -28.84 -18.59
CA GLU A 51 4.21 -28.23 -17.76
C GLU A 51 4.47 -28.47 -16.26
N ASP A 52 4.78 -29.71 -15.88
CA ASP A 52 5.11 -30.08 -14.50
C ASP A 52 6.37 -29.37 -14.00
N GLU A 53 7.44 -29.36 -14.80
CA GLU A 53 8.72 -28.71 -14.47
C GLU A 53 8.55 -27.19 -14.32
N LEU A 54 7.74 -26.55 -15.16
CA LEU A 54 7.42 -25.12 -15.04
C LEU A 54 6.69 -24.83 -13.73
N SER A 55 5.67 -25.62 -13.40
CA SER A 55 4.91 -25.42 -12.16
C SER A 55 5.77 -25.64 -10.92
N ILE A 56 6.67 -26.63 -10.95
CA ILE A 56 7.62 -26.91 -9.87
C ILE A 56 8.64 -25.77 -9.76
N GLY A 57 9.23 -25.34 -10.88
CA GLY A 57 10.20 -24.25 -10.92
C GLY A 57 9.61 -22.93 -10.44
N LEU A 58 8.38 -22.61 -10.85
CA LEU A 58 7.67 -21.41 -10.42
C LEU A 58 7.51 -21.40 -8.89
N ASN A 59 7.14 -22.56 -8.32
CA ASN A 59 6.97 -22.68 -6.89
C ASN A 59 8.29 -22.63 -6.11
N GLN A 60 9.34 -23.27 -6.63
CA GLN A 60 10.63 -23.37 -5.94
C GLN A 60 11.50 -22.12 -6.09
N GLU A 61 11.45 -21.47 -7.25
CA GLU A 61 12.30 -20.33 -7.55
C GLU A 61 11.59 -19.02 -7.32
N ILE A 62 10.31 -18.88 -7.69
CA ILE A 62 9.57 -17.62 -7.55
C ILE A 62 8.79 -17.60 -6.23
N ASN A 63 7.80 -18.49 -6.05
CA ASN A 63 6.89 -18.41 -4.90
C ASN A 63 7.58 -18.65 -3.56
N SER A 64 8.69 -19.39 -3.51
CA SER A 64 9.46 -19.60 -2.28
C SER A 64 10.09 -18.32 -1.70
N GLN A 65 10.23 -17.27 -2.52
CA GLN A 65 10.77 -15.97 -2.11
C GLN A 65 9.73 -15.08 -1.42
N TYR A 66 8.44 -15.44 -1.51
CA TYR A 66 7.32 -14.63 -1.03
C TYR A 66 6.49 -15.37 0.02
N GLU A 67 5.75 -14.61 0.82
CA GLU A 67 4.81 -15.19 1.80
C GLU A 67 3.50 -15.61 1.10
N GLY A 68 3.56 -16.63 0.24
CA GLY A 68 2.40 -17.19 -0.46
C GLY A 68 2.66 -17.48 -1.93
N GLU A 69 1.59 -17.75 -2.67
CA GLU A 69 1.60 -17.89 -4.12
C GLU A 69 1.63 -16.49 -4.73
N ALA A 70 2.82 -16.06 -5.16
CA ALA A 70 3.05 -14.74 -5.75
C ALA A 70 2.73 -14.74 -7.25
N ALA A 71 2.97 -15.88 -7.90
CA ALA A 71 2.72 -16.11 -9.31
C ALA A 71 2.12 -17.50 -9.52
N SER A 72 1.26 -17.61 -10.53
CA SER A 72 0.69 -18.85 -11.02
C SER A 72 0.77 -18.89 -12.55
N ILE A 73 0.64 -20.10 -13.11
CA ILE A 73 0.64 -20.29 -14.56
C ILE A 73 -0.64 -20.98 -15.00
N GLY A 74 -1.19 -20.53 -16.12
CA GLY A 74 -2.28 -21.20 -16.82
C GLY A 74 -1.80 -21.71 -18.17
N TYR A 75 -2.01 -22.99 -18.47
CA TYR A 75 -1.72 -23.52 -19.80
C TYR A 75 -2.99 -24.01 -20.49
N SER A 76 -3.19 -23.58 -21.74
CA SER A 76 -4.27 -24.06 -22.60
C SER A 76 -3.68 -24.73 -23.84
N SER A 77 -3.77 -26.07 -23.86
CA SER A 77 -3.30 -26.88 -24.98
C SER A 77 -4.06 -26.66 -26.29
N GLU A 78 -5.34 -26.26 -26.21
CA GLU A 78 -6.17 -25.97 -27.39
C GLU A 78 -5.75 -24.68 -28.11
N SER A 79 -5.26 -23.71 -27.35
CA SER A 79 -4.91 -22.38 -27.86
C SER A 79 -3.41 -22.12 -27.87
N GLN A 80 -2.59 -23.07 -27.41
CA GLN A 80 -1.13 -22.97 -27.29
C GLN A 80 -0.67 -21.70 -26.55
N TYR A 81 -1.46 -21.26 -25.57
CA TYR A 81 -1.16 -20.11 -24.74
C TYR A 81 -0.74 -20.55 -23.35
N LEU A 82 0.31 -19.91 -22.86
CA LEU A 82 0.76 -19.95 -21.48
C LEU A 82 0.48 -18.57 -20.86
N SER A 83 -0.28 -18.50 -19.78
CA SER A 83 -0.46 -17.29 -18.99
C SER A 83 0.47 -17.30 -17.79
N LEU A 84 1.01 -16.13 -17.46
CA LEU A 84 1.64 -15.83 -16.19
C LEU A 84 0.74 -14.85 -15.45
N ASP A 85 0.21 -15.30 -14.31
CA ASP A 85 -0.67 -14.53 -13.44
C ASP A 85 0.09 -14.19 -12.15
N VAL A 86 0.29 -12.90 -11.87
CA VAL A 86 1.02 -12.39 -10.71
C VAL A 86 0.11 -11.51 -9.88
N ASP A 87 -0.07 -11.86 -8.61
CA ASP A 87 -1.07 -11.21 -7.75
C ASP A 87 -0.42 -10.23 -6.77
N SER A 88 -0.94 -8.99 -6.77
CA SER A 88 -0.67 -8.00 -5.74
C SER A 88 0.82 -7.74 -5.45
N MET A 89 1.65 -7.70 -6.50
CA MET A 89 3.08 -7.43 -6.40
C MET A 89 3.42 -5.96 -6.66
N SER A 90 4.51 -5.47 -6.09
CA SER A 90 5.07 -4.17 -6.48
C SER A 90 5.68 -4.24 -7.89
N GLN A 91 5.87 -3.08 -8.53
CA GLN A 91 6.45 -3.02 -9.87
C GLN A 91 7.88 -3.63 -9.94
N SER A 92 8.67 -3.50 -8.87
CA SER A 92 10.00 -4.10 -8.79
C SER A 92 9.97 -5.62 -8.65
N GLU A 93 9.01 -6.13 -7.87
CA GLU A 93 8.81 -7.58 -7.70
C GLU A 93 8.31 -8.19 -9.00
N LEU A 94 7.32 -7.56 -9.65
CA LEU A 94 6.81 -7.99 -10.95
C LEU A 94 7.93 -8.10 -12.01
N SER A 95 8.78 -7.08 -12.13
CA SER A 95 9.91 -7.12 -13.07
C SER A 95 10.89 -8.26 -12.75
N THR A 96 11.06 -8.60 -11.47
CA THR A 96 11.93 -9.69 -11.02
C THR A 96 11.30 -11.04 -11.36
N ILE A 97 10.01 -11.22 -11.05
CA ILE A 97 9.24 -12.42 -11.36
C ILE A 97 9.24 -12.68 -12.86
N LYS A 98 8.94 -11.67 -13.69
CA LYS A 98 8.95 -11.80 -15.15
C LYS A 98 10.32 -12.24 -15.66
N THR A 99 11.40 -11.62 -15.18
CA THR A 99 12.76 -11.98 -15.60
C THR A 99 13.11 -13.42 -15.21
N GLN A 100 12.73 -13.85 -14.01
CA GLN A 100 12.94 -15.23 -13.55
C GLN A 100 12.11 -16.21 -14.39
N PHE A 101 10.85 -15.89 -14.66
CA PHE A 101 9.96 -16.71 -15.47
C PHE A 101 10.45 -16.85 -16.92
N ASP A 102 10.80 -15.75 -17.57
CA ASP A 102 11.36 -15.74 -18.93
C ASP A 102 12.66 -16.58 -18.98
N SER A 103 13.50 -16.49 -17.94
CA SER A 103 14.72 -17.31 -17.83
C SER A 103 14.40 -18.81 -17.72
N MET A 104 13.37 -19.18 -16.96
CA MET A 104 12.92 -20.58 -16.87
C MET A 104 12.45 -21.10 -18.23
N LEU A 105 11.67 -20.31 -18.98
CA LEU A 105 11.21 -20.69 -20.33
C LEU A 105 12.40 -20.94 -21.27
N GLU A 106 13.42 -20.06 -21.23
CA GLU A 106 14.63 -20.18 -22.03
C GLU A 106 15.47 -21.41 -21.65
N GLU A 107 15.66 -21.69 -20.36
CA GLU A 107 16.40 -22.85 -19.86
C GLU A 107 15.76 -24.18 -20.28
N MET A 108 14.43 -24.22 -20.33
CA MET A 108 13.65 -25.37 -20.78
C MET A 108 13.58 -25.48 -22.31
N GLY A 109 14.16 -24.52 -23.05
CA GLY A 109 14.17 -24.48 -24.50
C GLY A 109 12.79 -24.24 -25.12
N ILE A 110 11.87 -23.63 -24.37
CA ILE A 110 10.52 -23.34 -24.83
C ILE A 110 10.59 -22.12 -25.74
N GLN A 111 10.10 -22.26 -26.98
CA GLN A 111 10.00 -21.15 -27.91
C GLN A 111 8.65 -20.44 -27.74
N TYR A 112 8.71 -19.15 -27.43
CA TYR A 112 7.55 -18.31 -27.18
C TYR A 112 7.67 -16.95 -27.88
N GLU A 113 6.52 -16.33 -28.14
CA GLU A 113 6.38 -14.92 -28.47
C GLU A 113 5.79 -14.20 -27.25
N ASP A 114 6.47 -13.14 -26.79
CA ASP A 114 6.12 -12.37 -25.59
C ASP A 114 5.03 -11.33 -25.88
N GLY A 115 4.28 -10.95 -24.83
CA GLY A 115 3.36 -9.81 -24.88
C GLY A 115 2.22 -9.91 -25.90
N VAL A 116 1.71 -11.11 -26.20
CA VAL A 116 0.55 -11.28 -27.10
C VAL A 116 -0.67 -10.57 -26.53
N ASP A 117 -0.83 -10.62 -25.21
CA ASP A 117 -1.71 -9.74 -24.46
C ASP A 117 -1.13 -9.52 -23.06
N VAL A 118 -1.28 -8.31 -22.53
CA VAL A 118 -0.78 -7.92 -21.21
C VAL A 118 -1.83 -7.08 -20.51
N THR A 119 -2.34 -7.60 -19.41
CA THR A 119 -3.27 -6.89 -18.52
C THR A 119 -2.56 -6.49 -17.24
N ILE A 120 -2.62 -5.19 -16.91
CA ILE A 120 -2.06 -4.65 -15.67
C ILE A 120 -3.17 -3.95 -14.90
N THR A 121 -3.54 -4.49 -13.75
CA THR A 121 -4.57 -3.93 -12.87
C THR A 121 -3.93 -3.40 -11.60
N ALA A 122 -4.05 -2.09 -11.37
CA ALA A 122 -3.55 -1.50 -10.13
C ALA A 122 -4.48 -1.82 -8.95
N VAL A 123 -3.95 -2.56 -7.97
CA VAL A 123 -4.64 -2.86 -6.71
C VAL A 123 -4.28 -1.78 -5.69
N SER A 124 -5.29 -0.99 -5.34
CA SER A 124 -5.12 0.06 -4.34
C SER A 124 -5.26 -0.52 -2.93
N ASN A 125 -4.18 -0.43 -2.14
CA ASN A 125 -4.19 -0.69 -0.71
C ASN A 125 -4.86 0.44 0.09
N ALA A 126 -6.07 0.83 -0.30
CA ALA A 126 -6.81 1.97 0.25
C ALA A 126 -7.05 1.82 1.76
N VAL A 127 -7.37 0.61 2.23
CA VAL A 127 -7.58 0.32 3.64
C VAL A 127 -6.30 0.60 4.45
N PHE A 128 -5.16 0.09 3.98
CA PHE A 128 -3.88 0.29 4.67
C PHE A 128 -3.46 1.77 4.67
N LYS A 129 -3.67 2.49 3.55
CA LYS A 129 -3.47 3.94 3.47
C LYS A 129 -4.30 4.69 4.52
N LEU A 130 -5.58 4.34 4.65
CA LEU A 130 -6.48 4.95 5.63
C LEU A 130 -6.05 4.66 7.07
N VAL A 131 -5.54 3.46 7.36
CA VAL A 131 -5.01 3.11 8.68
C VAL A 131 -3.80 3.97 9.04
N ILE A 132 -2.82 4.12 8.13
CA ILE A 132 -1.63 4.96 8.36
C ILE A 132 -2.04 6.41 8.62
N ILE A 133 -2.96 6.95 7.80
CA ILE A 133 -3.47 8.32 7.97
C ILE A 133 -4.20 8.46 9.32
N GLY A 134 -5.06 7.49 9.67
CA GLY A 134 -5.81 7.47 10.92
C GLY A 134 -4.90 7.45 12.15
N VAL A 135 -3.88 6.60 12.17
CA VAL A 135 -2.87 6.56 13.24
C VAL A 135 -2.12 7.88 13.33
N SER A 136 -1.71 8.46 12.20
CA SER A 136 -1.01 9.75 12.16
C SER A 136 -1.86 10.89 12.73
N LEU A 137 -3.15 10.93 12.41
CA LEU A 137 -4.10 11.89 12.98
C LEU A 137 -4.24 11.73 14.49
N LEU A 138 -4.32 10.50 15.00
CA LEU A 138 -4.39 10.23 16.44
C LEU A 138 -3.14 10.72 17.17
N VAL A 139 -1.95 10.46 16.63
CA VAL A 139 -0.69 10.99 17.19
C VAL A 139 -0.71 12.52 17.18
N GLY A 140 -1.23 13.14 16.12
CA GLY A 140 -1.39 14.60 16.03
C GLY A 140 -2.28 15.16 17.12
N VAL A 141 -3.40 14.49 17.43
CA VAL A 141 -4.28 14.87 18.54
C VAL A 141 -3.55 14.75 19.88
N ILE A 142 -2.84 13.66 20.12
CA ILE A 142 -2.09 13.44 21.38
C ILE A 142 -1.05 14.54 21.58
N LEU A 143 -0.21 14.82 20.58
CA LEU A 143 0.80 15.87 20.65
C LEU A 143 0.18 17.25 20.81
N GLY A 144 -0.92 17.53 20.11
CA GLY A 144 -1.68 18.77 20.24
C GLY A 144 -2.24 18.98 21.65
N VAL A 145 -2.74 17.91 22.30
CA VAL A 145 -3.21 17.95 23.69
C VAL A 145 -2.05 18.21 24.65
N ILE A 146 -0.93 17.49 24.51
CA ILE A 146 0.27 17.69 25.36
C ILE A 146 0.82 19.11 25.22
N HIS A 147 0.88 19.63 24.01
CA HIS A 147 1.34 21.00 23.80
C HIS A 147 0.34 22.02 24.37
N GLY A 148 -0.97 21.76 24.19
CA GLY A 148 -2.05 22.58 24.75
C GLY A 148 -2.11 22.59 26.28
N THR A 149 -1.71 21.50 26.97
CA THR A 149 -1.60 21.48 28.44
C THR A 149 -0.38 22.23 28.94
N ARG A 150 0.72 22.23 28.17
CA ARG A 150 1.93 22.99 28.49
C ARG A 150 1.82 24.50 28.21
N ASN A 151 0.88 24.91 27.34
CA ASN A 151 0.68 26.31 27.02
C ASN A 151 -0.07 27.05 28.15
N ARG A 152 0.69 27.72 29.03
CA ARG A 152 0.22 28.49 30.20
C ARG A 152 -0.42 29.85 29.89
N ARG A 153 -0.67 30.21 28.63
CA ARG A 153 -1.06 31.58 28.22
C ARG A 153 -2.46 32.06 28.63
N VAL A 154 -3.26 31.27 29.34
CA VAL A 154 -4.60 31.67 29.82
C VAL A 154 -4.77 31.10 31.21
N GLU A 155 -4.28 31.80 32.22
CA GLU A 155 -4.41 31.38 33.63
C GLU A 155 -5.53 32.13 34.35
N THR A 156 -6.00 33.27 33.83
CA THR A 156 -6.99 34.13 34.51
C THR A 156 -8.33 34.23 33.76
N ASP A 157 -9.39 34.52 34.51
CA ASP A 157 -10.73 34.82 33.99
C ASP A 157 -10.75 36.01 33.01
N GLU A 158 -9.75 36.89 33.12
CA GLU A 158 -9.54 38.04 32.24
C GLU A 158 -9.06 37.62 30.85
N ASP A 159 -8.19 36.60 30.78
CA ASP A 159 -7.73 36.01 29.51
C ASP A 159 -8.88 35.26 28.81
N VAL A 160 -9.76 34.59 29.56
CA VAL A 160 -10.96 33.95 28.99
C VAL A 160 -11.87 35.01 28.36
N ARG A 161 -12.07 36.14 29.03
CA ARG A 161 -12.89 37.23 28.52
C ARG A 161 -12.26 37.89 27.28
N TYR A 162 -10.94 38.07 27.27
CA TYR A 162 -10.23 38.71 26.16
C TYR A 162 -10.08 37.81 24.92
N TYR A 163 -9.82 36.50 25.10
CA TYR A 163 -9.54 35.58 23.99
C TYR A 163 -10.74 34.72 23.56
N LEU A 164 -11.73 34.50 24.42
CA LEU A 164 -12.91 33.66 24.12
C LEU A 164 -14.22 34.46 24.05
N ASN A 165 -14.20 35.75 24.40
CA ASN A 165 -15.35 36.66 24.36
C ASN A 165 -16.55 36.15 25.20
N GLU A 166 -16.25 35.40 26.26
CA GLU A 166 -17.25 34.86 27.19
C GLU A 166 -17.38 35.78 28.41
N LYS A 167 -18.62 36.08 28.84
CA LYS A 167 -18.87 36.74 30.12
C LYS A 167 -18.61 35.74 31.24
N THR A 168 -17.61 35.99 32.07
CA THR A 168 -17.47 35.28 33.34
C THR A 168 -18.62 35.67 34.26
N LEU A 169 -19.32 34.68 34.81
CA LEU A 169 -20.26 34.89 35.90
C LEU A 169 -19.44 35.32 37.10
N GLY A 170 -19.60 36.59 37.50
CA GLY A 170 -18.84 37.19 38.60
C GLY A 170 -18.94 36.35 39.87
N ILE A 171 -17.81 36.26 40.57
CA ILE A 171 -17.65 35.59 41.86
C ILE A 171 -18.59 36.26 42.88
N PHE A 172 -19.33 35.45 43.66
CA PHE A 172 -19.96 35.86 44.92
C PHE A 172 -18.93 35.82 46.05
#